data_AF-A0AB39RX89-F1
#
_entry.id   AF-A0AB39RX89-F1
#
_cell.length_a   1.000
_cell.length_b   1.000
_cell.length_c   1.000
_cell.angle_alpha   90.00
_cell.angle_beta   90.00
_cell.angle_gamma   90.00
#
_symmetry.space_group_name_H-M   'P 1'
#
loop_
_entity.id
_entity.type
_entity.pdbx_description
1 polymer ?
#
loop_
_entity_poly.entity_id
_entity_poly.type
_entity_poly.pdbx_seq_one_letter_code
_entity_poly.pdbx_strand_id
1 'polypeptide(L)'
;MASTGLVTPLGQVWDHMASTYPDIYGFKNYGFDQIMANKGSINYCVRWDSDNPVTATLRDRIESTLQKQFGKWMAALTEDGKGYNQWPYAKVSVKVVGWAVKDRSTLKWTDDSVDIYAGNLDEGGAPQCAPPCGRFFHQDGDYSQCPGKEERHYDQSLWLTKGMGFGGAGGDWGQRVDQEYFTDALDEENLHIYLHEVGHTFGLDDFYDWTPTGVGGFIMNAGSATEITEFDKWMVRDFWRHIKSRYGY
;
A
#
# COMPACT_ATOMS: atom_id res chain seq x y z
N MET A 1 -10.70 -9.75 22.08
CA MET A 1 -12.13 -9.74 21.68
C MET A 1 -12.48 -8.30 21.36
N ALA A 2 -13.07 -8.01 20.19
CA ALA A 2 -13.60 -6.68 19.93
C ALA A 2 -14.60 -6.31 21.03
N SER A 3 -14.63 -5.05 21.48
CA SER A 3 -15.67 -4.62 22.42
C SER A 3 -17.04 -4.93 21.80
N THR A 4 -18.03 -5.27 22.61
CA THR A 4 -19.37 -5.66 22.12
C THR A 4 -20.03 -4.60 21.23
N GLY A 5 -19.53 -3.37 21.22
CA GLY A 5 -19.98 -2.27 20.36
C GLY A 5 -19.44 -2.31 18.91
N LEU A 6 -18.41 -3.10 18.60
CA LEU A 6 -17.82 -3.13 17.25
C LEU A 6 -18.34 -4.25 16.35
N VAL A 7 -19.07 -5.23 16.90
CA VAL A 7 -19.58 -6.37 16.12
C VAL A 7 -20.50 -5.93 14.98
N THR A 8 -21.51 -5.10 15.30
CA THR A 8 -22.46 -4.57 14.31
C THR A 8 -21.79 -3.73 13.22
N PRO A 9 -21.00 -2.68 13.53
CA PRO A 9 -20.38 -1.87 12.49
C PRO A 9 -19.39 -2.66 11.63
N LEU A 10 -18.62 -3.60 12.19
CA LEU A 10 -17.73 -4.46 11.38
C LEU A 10 -18.51 -5.38 10.44
N GLY A 11 -19.63 -5.93 10.88
CA GLY A 11 -20.52 -6.73 10.02
C GLY A 11 -21.05 -5.92 8.84
N GLN A 12 -21.48 -4.67 9.08
CA GLN A 12 -21.95 -3.78 8.02
C GLN A 12 -20.84 -3.44 7.02
N VAL A 13 -19.61 -3.21 7.49
CA VAL A 13 -18.44 -3.00 6.63
C VAL A 13 -18.16 -4.22 5.77
N TRP A 14 -18.17 -5.42 6.37
CA TRP A 14 -17.93 -6.66 5.63
C TRP A 14 -19.00 -6.91 4.56
N ASP A 15 -20.28 -6.76 4.91
CA ASP A 15 -21.39 -6.94 3.98
C ASP A 15 -21.31 -5.95 2.80
N HIS A 16 -20.90 -4.70 3.07
CA HIS A 16 -20.67 -3.70 2.03
C HIS A 16 -19.53 -4.14 1.10
N MET A 17 -18.34 -4.44 1.64
CA MET A 17 -17.19 -4.87 0.83
C MET A 17 -17.51 -6.13 0.01
N ALA A 18 -18.21 -7.11 0.60
CA ALA A 18 -18.63 -8.32 -0.11
C ALA A 18 -19.63 -8.04 -1.25
N SER A 19 -20.35 -6.90 -1.20
CA SER A 19 -21.21 -6.45 -2.29
C SER A 19 -20.46 -5.62 -3.35
N THR A 20 -19.40 -4.90 -2.95
CA THR A 20 -18.53 -4.11 -3.83
C THR A 20 -17.66 -5.01 -4.71
N TYR A 21 -17.04 -6.03 -4.12
CA TYR A 21 -16.10 -6.90 -4.82
C TYR A 21 -16.79 -8.17 -5.34
N PRO A 22 -16.72 -8.47 -6.65
CA PRO A 22 -17.36 -9.66 -7.22
C PRO A 22 -16.73 -10.97 -6.72
N ASP A 23 -15.47 -10.95 -6.28
CA ASP A 23 -14.76 -12.12 -5.77
C ASP A 23 -13.83 -11.79 -4.60
N ILE A 24 -14.39 -11.25 -3.50
CA ILE A 24 -13.62 -10.88 -2.29
C ILE A 24 -12.82 -12.05 -1.70
N TYR A 25 -13.27 -13.29 -1.91
CA TYR A 25 -12.63 -14.50 -1.40
C TYR A 25 -11.59 -15.12 -2.35
N GLY A 26 -11.80 -15.02 -3.66
CA GLY A 26 -10.91 -15.59 -4.66
C GLY A 26 -9.86 -14.61 -5.18
N PHE A 27 -10.02 -13.30 -4.98
CA PHE A 27 -8.97 -12.32 -5.24
C PHE A 27 -7.79 -12.53 -4.29
N LYS A 28 -6.59 -12.74 -4.84
CA LYS A 28 -5.36 -13.16 -4.13
C LYS A 28 -4.20 -12.18 -4.33
N ASN A 29 -4.50 -10.89 -4.44
CA ASN A 29 -3.49 -9.85 -4.53
C ASN A 29 -3.65 -8.73 -3.49
N TYR A 30 -4.45 -8.92 -2.44
CA TYR A 30 -4.48 -7.97 -1.32
C TYR A 30 -3.10 -7.88 -0.65
N GLY A 31 -2.83 -6.79 0.06
CA GLY A 31 -1.59 -6.61 0.83
C GLY A 31 -1.27 -7.79 1.74
N PHE A 32 -2.28 -8.46 2.30
CA PHE A 32 -2.12 -9.71 3.02
C PHE A 32 -1.46 -10.80 2.17
N ASP A 33 -1.98 -11.03 0.96
CA ASP A 33 -1.49 -12.04 0.04
C ASP A 33 -0.07 -11.72 -0.45
N GLN A 34 0.22 -10.43 -0.63
CA GLN A 34 1.53 -9.93 -1.01
C GLN A 34 2.57 -10.24 0.06
N ILE A 35 2.28 -9.86 1.31
CA ILE A 35 3.15 -10.11 2.45
C ILE A 35 3.33 -11.62 2.71
N MET A 36 2.26 -12.41 2.54
CA MET A 36 2.33 -13.86 2.73
C MET A 36 3.24 -14.53 1.68
N ALA A 37 3.09 -14.17 0.41
CA ALA A 37 3.97 -14.66 -0.66
C ALA A 37 5.44 -14.27 -0.43
N ASN A 38 5.66 -13.06 0.08
CA ASN A 38 6.99 -12.49 0.30
C ASN A 38 7.55 -12.75 1.69
N LYS A 39 6.91 -13.64 2.47
CA LYS A 39 7.41 -14.10 3.77
C LYS A 39 7.72 -12.97 4.76
N GLY A 40 6.85 -11.95 4.80
CA GLY A 40 6.99 -10.83 5.74
C GLY A 40 7.77 -9.64 5.18
N SER A 41 7.79 -9.46 3.86
CA SER A 41 8.24 -8.22 3.23
C SER A 41 7.26 -7.74 2.16
N ILE A 42 7.42 -6.49 1.76
CA ILE A 42 6.73 -5.90 0.62
C ILE A 42 7.72 -5.03 -0.17
N ASN A 43 7.74 -5.22 -1.47
CA ASN A 43 8.62 -4.52 -2.38
C ASN A 43 7.85 -3.42 -3.11
N TYR A 44 8.39 -2.21 -3.08
CA TYR A 44 7.85 -1.04 -3.76
C TYR A 44 8.67 -0.73 -5.01
N CYS A 45 7.99 -0.25 -6.04
CA CYS A 45 8.62 0.50 -7.12
C CYS A 45 8.06 1.93 -7.18
N VAL A 46 8.94 2.92 -7.15
CA VAL A 46 8.52 4.33 -7.19
C VAL A 46 8.34 4.78 -8.64
N ARG A 47 7.16 5.30 -8.97
CA ARG A 47 6.84 5.95 -10.24
C ARG A 47 6.85 7.46 -10.02
N TRP A 48 7.98 8.09 -10.32
CA TRP A 48 8.17 9.54 -10.14
C TRP A 48 7.69 10.30 -11.38
N ASP A 49 6.39 10.62 -11.40
CA ASP A 49 5.74 11.38 -12.47
C ASP A 49 5.86 12.89 -12.20
N SER A 50 7.10 13.35 -12.17
CA SER A 50 7.50 14.72 -11.90
C SER A 50 8.83 15.04 -12.58
N ASP A 51 9.02 16.28 -12.98
CA ASP A 51 10.29 16.83 -13.48
C ASP A 51 11.17 17.40 -12.35
N ASN A 52 10.65 17.44 -11.11
CA ASN A 52 11.41 17.90 -9.94
C ASN A 52 12.60 16.94 -9.67
N PRO A 53 13.79 17.47 -9.36
CA PRO A 53 14.99 16.65 -9.18
C PRO A 53 14.90 15.79 -7.92
N VAL A 54 15.38 14.55 -8.01
CA VAL A 54 15.42 13.63 -6.86
C VAL A 54 16.88 13.34 -6.50
N THR A 55 17.27 13.58 -5.26
CA THR A 55 18.61 13.24 -4.75
C THR A 55 18.62 11.83 -4.13
N ALA A 56 19.80 11.22 -3.96
CA ALA A 56 19.92 9.95 -3.21
C ALA A 56 19.32 10.08 -1.80
N THR A 57 19.56 11.20 -1.12
CA THR A 57 18.97 11.46 0.21
C THR A 57 17.44 11.50 0.16
N LEU A 58 16.82 12.12 -0.85
CA LEU A 58 15.37 12.12 -0.99
C LEU A 58 14.83 10.71 -1.25
N ARG A 59 15.49 9.94 -2.12
CA ARG A 59 15.15 8.53 -2.38
C ARG A 59 15.16 7.71 -1.07
N ASP A 60 16.24 7.79 -0.30
CA ASP A 60 16.41 7.01 0.93
C ASP A 60 15.40 7.44 2.02
N ARG A 61 15.06 8.74 2.08
CA ARG A 61 13.99 9.25 2.94
C ARG A 61 12.63 8.71 2.53
N ILE A 62 12.32 8.65 1.24
CA ILE A 62 11.05 8.08 0.74
C ILE A 62 10.93 6.60 1.15
N GLU A 63 11.98 5.79 1.00
CA GLU A 63 11.97 4.40 1.48
C GLU A 63 11.74 4.30 3.00
N SER A 64 12.46 5.13 3.78
CA SER A 64 12.32 5.16 5.24
C SER A 64 10.91 5.57 5.67
N THR A 65 10.32 6.55 5.00
CA THR A 65 8.93 7.00 5.23
C THR A 65 7.94 5.91 4.84
N LEU A 66 8.13 5.22 3.71
CA LEU A 66 7.31 4.06 3.34
C LEU A 66 7.34 2.97 4.42
N GLN A 67 8.53 2.61 4.91
CA GLN A 67 8.68 1.65 6.01
C GLN A 67 7.95 2.10 7.29
N LYS A 68 8.02 3.39 7.64
CA LYS A 68 7.31 3.96 8.80
C LYS A 68 5.79 3.90 8.61
N GLN A 69 5.28 4.41 7.50
CA GLN A 69 3.85 4.60 7.27
C GLN A 69 3.13 3.28 7.00
N PHE A 70 3.66 2.43 6.12
CA PHE A 70 3.13 1.07 5.92
C PHE A 70 3.19 0.25 7.23
N GLY A 71 4.25 0.48 8.03
CA GLY A 71 4.42 -0.11 9.35
C GLY A 71 3.27 0.17 10.33
N LYS A 72 2.49 1.26 10.15
CA LYS A 72 1.33 1.56 11.00
C LYS A 72 0.16 0.60 10.74
N TRP A 73 -0.10 0.24 9.49
CA TRP A 73 -1.05 -0.82 9.16
C TRP A 73 -0.58 -2.19 9.65
N MET A 74 0.73 -2.44 9.61
CA MET A 74 1.29 -3.68 10.18
C MET A 74 1.15 -3.73 11.70
N ALA A 75 1.36 -2.61 12.39
CA ALA A 75 1.13 -2.50 13.82
C ALA A 75 -0.35 -2.80 14.17
N ALA A 76 -1.30 -2.38 13.33
CA ALA A 76 -2.72 -2.70 13.50
C ALA A 76 -3.02 -4.21 13.47
N LEU A 77 -2.22 -5.00 12.75
CA LEU A 77 -2.31 -6.47 12.72
C LEU A 77 -1.53 -7.16 13.85
N THR A 78 -0.94 -6.41 14.77
CA THR A 78 -0.20 -6.94 15.92
C THR A 78 -0.84 -6.53 17.24
N GLU A 79 -0.57 -7.30 18.29
CA GLU A 79 -0.95 -7.05 19.67
C GLU A 79 0.19 -7.54 20.58
N ASP A 80 0.69 -6.68 21.47
CA ASP A 80 1.82 -6.98 22.37
C ASP A 80 3.06 -7.54 21.65
N GLY A 81 3.37 -7.01 20.47
CA GLY A 81 4.52 -7.41 19.66
C GLY A 81 4.38 -8.77 18.96
N LYS A 82 3.17 -9.36 18.96
CA LYS A 82 2.85 -10.61 18.26
C LYS A 82 1.74 -10.38 17.25
N GLY A 83 1.70 -11.17 16.19
CA GLY A 83 0.59 -11.07 15.24
C GLY A 83 -0.74 -11.47 15.88
N TYR A 84 -1.77 -10.67 15.60
CA TYR A 84 -3.13 -10.89 16.08
C TYR A 84 -3.82 -11.98 15.25
N ASN A 85 -4.57 -12.87 15.91
CA ASN A 85 -5.41 -13.88 15.24
C ASN A 85 -4.67 -14.69 14.15
N GLN A 86 -3.52 -15.27 14.53
CA GLN A 86 -2.63 -16.07 13.66
C GLN A 86 -1.99 -15.30 12.49
N TRP A 87 -2.01 -13.96 12.50
CA TRP A 87 -1.11 -13.21 11.63
C TRP A 87 0.35 -13.61 11.93
N PRO A 88 1.15 -14.07 10.96
CA PRO A 88 2.45 -14.69 11.27
C PRO A 88 3.60 -13.69 11.42
N TYR A 89 3.40 -12.42 11.09
CA TYR A 89 4.49 -11.43 11.03
C TYR A 89 4.36 -10.36 12.11
N ALA A 90 5.30 -10.36 13.06
CA ALA A 90 5.43 -9.28 14.05
C ALA A 90 5.99 -7.98 13.43
N LYS A 91 6.71 -8.10 12.32
CA LYS A 91 7.25 -6.98 11.55
C LYS A 91 7.22 -7.35 10.07
N VAL A 92 6.90 -6.38 9.23
CA VAL A 92 7.01 -6.48 7.77
C VAL A 92 8.05 -5.47 7.28
N SER A 93 8.98 -5.93 6.46
CA SER A 93 10.02 -5.08 5.88
C SER A 93 9.54 -4.48 4.57
N VAL A 94 9.71 -3.17 4.40
CA VAL A 94 9.45 -2.45 3.15
C VAL A 94 10.77 -2.18 2.45
N LYS A 95 10.84 -2.38 1.14
CA LYS A 95 12.02 -2.07 0.32
C LYS A 95 11.61 -1.37 -0.96
N VAL A 96 12.32 -0.33 -1.38
CA VAL A 96 12.19 0.18 -2.74
C VAL A 96 13.17 -0.59 -3.63
N VAL A 97 12.65 -1.35 -4.59
CA VAL A 97 13.49 -2.17 -5.49
C VAL A 97 13.71 -1.53 -6.84
N GLY A 98 12.88 -0.53 -7.20
CA GLY A 98 12.99 0.15 -8.47
C GLY A 98 12.44 1.58 -8.46
N TRP A 99 12.84 2.36 -9.47
CA TRP A 99 12.50 3.76 -9.63
C TRP A 99 12.32 4.12 -11.10
N ALA A 100 11.11 4.55 -11.47
CA ALA A 100 10.78 5.00 -12.81
C ALA A 100 10.72 6.53 -12.91
N VAL A 101 11.27 7.07 -13.99
CA VAL A 101 11.25 8.51 -14.33
C VAL A 101 11.07 8.71 -15.83
N LYS A 102 10.55 9.86 -16.24
CA LYS A 102 10.51 10.23 -17.68
C LYS A 102 11.91 10.44 -18.24
N ASP A 103 12.75 11.17 -17.51
CA ASP A 103 14.14 11.47 -17.88
C ASP A 103 15.10 11.05 -16.76
N ARG A 104 16.17 10.32 -17.11
CA ARG A 104 17.23 9.92 -16.18
C ARG A 104 17.90 11.13 -15.52
N SER A 105 17.92 12.27 -16.19
CA SER A 105 18.51 13.51 -15.70
C SER A 105 17.80 14.05 -14.45
N THR A 106 16.54 13.67 -14.20
CA THR A 106 15.78 13.98 -12.98
C THR A 106 16.46 13.40 -11.73
N LEU A 107 17.11 12.23 -11.87
CA LEU A 107 17.76 11.53 -10.76
C LEU A 107 19.19 12.04 -10.55
N LYS A 108 19.43 12.65 -9.40
CA LYS A 108 20.71 13.26 -8.98
C LYS A 108 21.56 12.27 -8.16
N TRP A 109 21.59 11.01 -8.60
CA TRP A 109 22.46 9.95 -8.10
C TRP A 109 22.83 8.99 -9.23
N THR A 110 23.83 8.13 -8.99
CA THR A 110 24.35 7.16 -9.97
C THR A 110 24.68 5.79 -9.38
N ASP A 111 24.40 5.56 -8.10
CA ASP A 111 24.55 4.23 -7.49
C ASP A 111 23.48 3.25 -7.98
N ASP A 112 23.62 1.98 -7.58
CA ASP A 112 22.83 0.82 -7.98
C ASP A 112 21.90 0.30 -6.87
N SER A 113 21.52 1.17 -5.91
CA SER A 113 20.67 0.76 -4.78
C SER A 113 19.30 0.26 -5.23
N VAL A 114 18.80 0.75 -6.37
CA VAL A 114 17.50 0.39 -6.97
C VAL A 114 17.62 0.26 -8.49
N ASP A 115 16.76 -0.56 -9.11
CA ASP A 115 16.67 -0.63 -10.57
C ASP A 115 16.07 0.67 -11.13
N ILE A 116 16.64 1.22 -12.22
CA ILE A 116 16.19 2.48 -12.80
C ILE A 116 15.47 2.24 -14.13
N TYR A 117 14.22 2.70 -14.23
CA TYR A 117 13.38 2.64 -15.43
C TYR A 117 13.17 4.04 -16.00
N ALA A 118 14.19 4.56 -16.70
CA ALA A 118 14.12 5.88 -17.34
C ALA A 118 13.49 5.77 -18.74
N GLY A 119 12.47 6.61 -19.01
CA GLY A 119 11.80 6.68 -20.30
C GLY A 119 10.84 5.51 -20.60
N ASN A 120 10.66 4.58 -19.66
CA ASN A 120 9.60 3.58 -19.75
C ASN A 120 8.29 4.21 -19.29
N LEU A 121 7.34 4.42 -20.20
CA LEU A 121 6.09 5.12 -19.94
C LEU A 121 4.90 4.18 -20.14
N ASP A 122 3.85 4.34 -19.34
CA ASP A 122 2.57 3.68 -19.58
C ASP A 122 1.79 4.36 -20.73
N GLU A 123 0.60 3.83 -21.03
CA GLU A 123 -0.28 4.36 -22.08
C GLU A 123 -0.70 5.82 -21.84
N GLY A 124 -0.70 6.27 -20.58
CA GLY A 124 -0.98 7.65 -20.19
C GLY A 124 0.24 8.57 -20.24
N GLY A 125 1.41 8.05 -20.61
CA GLY A 125 2.67 8.80 -20.64
C GLY A 125 3.32 9.01 -19.28
N ALA A 126 2.83 8.35 -18.22
CA ALA A 126 3.44 8.40 -16.90
C ALA A 126 4.57 7.36 -16.79
N PRO A 127 5.69 7.66 -16.12
CA PRO A 127 6.81 6.73 -16.01
C PRO A 127 6.41 5.49 -15.24
N GLN A 128 6.79 4.31 -15.71
CA GLN A 128 6.37 3.01 -15.19
C GLN A 128 7.58 2.10 -14.96
N CYS A 129 7.54 1.35 -13.87
CA CYS A 129 8.48 0.25 -13.65
C CYS A 129 8.21 -0.89 -14.64
N ALA A 130 9.15 -1.83 -14.81
CA ALA A 130 8.97 -2.90 -15.79
C ALA A 130 7.74 -3.77 -15.47
N PRO A 131 6.70 -3.84 -16.33
CA PRO A 131 5.53 -4.69 -16.09
C PRO A 131 5.86 -6.16 -15.81
N PRO A 132 6.88 -6.79 -16.47
CA PRO A 132 7.33 -8.14 -16.13
C PRO A 132 7.75 -8.37 -14.67
N CYS A 133 8.04 -7.31 -13.92
CA CYS A 133 8.43 -7.37 -12.51
C CYS A 133 7.30 -7.00 -11.56
N GLY A 134 6.15 -6.54 -12.05
CA GLY A 134 5.07 -6.04 -11.22
C GLY A 134 4.06 -7.12 -10.89
N ARG A 135 3.81 -7.34 -9.60
CA ARG A 135 2.83 -8.33 -9.13
C ARG A 135 1.42 -8.08 -9.65
N PHE A 136 1.03 -6.81 -9.84
CA PHE A 136 -0.23 -6.45 -10.47
C PHE A 136 -0.42 -7.14 -11.84
N PHE A 137 0.66 -7.30 -12.61
CA PHE A 137 0.65 -7.96 -13.92
C PHE A 137 0.88 -9.48 -13.82
N HIS A 138 1.50 -9.95 -12.75
CA HIS A 138 1.92 -11.34 -12.53
C HIS A 138 1.39 -11.89 -11.20
N GLN A 139 0.06 -11.92 -11.05
CA GLN A 139 -0.61 -12.46 -9.85
C GLN A 139 -0.47 -13.98 -9.71
N ASP A 140 0.00 -14.65 -10.77
CA ASP A 140 0.42 -16.06 -10.77
C ASP A 140 1.76 -16.30 -10.07
N GLY A 141 2.51 -15.22 -9.77
CA GLY A 141 3.84 -15.28 -9.17
C GLY A 141 4.93 -15.66 -10.17
N ASP A 142 4.67 -15.60 -11.49
CA ASP A 142 5.70 -15.87 -12.50
C ASP A 142 6.44 -14.59 -12.90
N TYR A 143 7.56 -14.33 -12.21
CA TYR A 143 8.48 -13.25 -12.55
C TYR A 143 9.66 -13.73 -13.42
N SER A 144 9.54 -14.83 -14.16
CA SER A 144 10.62 -15.35 -15.02
C SER A 144 11.08 -14.36 -16.08
N GLN A 145 10.20 -13.43 -16.48
CA GLN A 145 10.48 -12.35 -17.44
C GLN A 145 11.00 -11.07 -16.78
N CYS A 146 11.02 -10.98 -15.44
CA CYS A 146 11.66 -9.88 -14.74
C CYS A 146 13.20 -10.03 -14.83
N PRO A 147 13.97 -9.01 -15.25
CA PRO A 147 15.43 -9.11 -15.37
C PRO A 147 16.14 -9.59 -14.09
N GLY A 148 15.67 -9.12 -12.92
CA GLY A 148 16.15 -9.56 -11.61
C GLY A 148 15.30 -10.65 -10.94
N LYS A 149 14.36 -11.24 -11.69
CA LYS A 149 13.46 -12.32 -11.27
C LYS A 149 12.71 -11.97 -9.98
N GLU A 150 12.38 -12.99 -9.19
CA GLU A 150 11.74 -12.88 -7.88
C GLU A 150 12.43 -11.85 -6.97
N GLU A 151 13.75 -11.74 -6.97
CA GLU A 151 14.44 -10.85 -6.02
C GLU A 151 14.24 -9.35 -6.33
N ARG A 152 13.89 -9.01 -7.58
CA ARG A 152 13.66 -7.63 -8.03
C ARG A 152 12.22 -7.36 -8.44
N HIS A 153 11.28 -8.28 -8.17
CA HIS A 153 9.87 -8.00 -8.37
C HIS A 153 9.38 -6.94 -7.37
N TYR A 154 8.32 -6.21 -7.74
CA TYR A 154 7.64 -5.29 -6.86
C TYR A 154 6.17 -5.67 -6.68
N ASP A 155 5.67 -5.55 -5.45
CA ASP A 155 4.29 -5.78 -5.09
C ASP A 155 3.44 -4.53 -5.28
N GLN A 156 4.01 -3.38 -4.94
CA GLN A 156 3.33 -2.08 -4.88
C GLN A 156 4.03 -1.05 -5.76
N SER A 157 3.24 -0.22 -6.44
CA SER A 157 3.74 0.98 -7.12
C SER A 157 3.41 2.21 -6.30
N LEU A 158 4.40 3.00 -5.88
CA LEU A 158 4.16 4.34 -5.33
C LEU A 158 4.25 5.36 -6.46
N TRP A 159 3.13 5.91 -6.89
CA TRP A 159 3.07 6.95 -7.90
C TRP A 159 3.07 8.31 -7.20
N LEU A 160 4.11 9.09 -7.48
CA LEU A 160 4.24 10.47 -7.02
C LEU A 160 4.02 11.37 -8.24
N THR A 161 2.80 11.87 -8.37
CA THR A 161 2.36 12.66 -9.54
C THR A 161 2.40 14.14 -9.21
N LYS A 162 3.20 14.91 -9.95
CA LYS A 162 3.24 16.37 -9.83
C LYS A 162 1.91 17.00 -10.22
N GLY A 163 1.39 17.87 -9.36
CA GLY A 163 0.18 18.65 -9.63
C GLY A 163 -1.08 17.80 -9.72
N MET A 164 -1.10 16.64 -9.05
CA MET A 164 -2.31 15.83 -8.89
C MET A 164 -3.34 16.56 -8.01
N GLY A 165 -2.87 17.38 -7.08
CA GLY A 165 -3.72 18.15 -6.18
C GLY A 165 -4.16 17.34 -4.96
N PHE A 166 -5.36 17.61 -4.46
CA PHE A 166 -5.87 16.95 -3.25
C PHE A 166 -6.47 15.57 -3.57
N GLY A 167 -6.16 14.59 -2.73
CA GLY A 167 -6.67 13.22 -2.81
C GLY A 167 -5.60 12.21 -3.20
N GLY A 168 -6.01 10.96 -3.34
CA GLY A 168 -5.18 9.86 -3.77
C GLY A 168 -6.00 8.79 -4.48
N ALA A 169 -5.31 7.73 -4.91
CA ALA A 169 -5.93 6.50 -5.35
C ALA A 169 -5.05 5.32 -4.90
N GLY A 170 -5.68 4.23 -4.47
CA GLY A 170 -4.98 3.11 -3.88
C GLY A 170 -5.65 1.79 -4.23
N GLY A 171 -4.91 0.71 -4.02
CA GLY A 171 -5.41 -0.64 -4.22
C GLY A 171 -4.33 -1.69 -4.10
N ASP A 172 -4.60 -2.85 -4.69
CA ASP A 172 -3.67 -3.98 -4.75
C ASP A 172 -2.40 -3.67 -5.55
N TRP A 173 -2.46 -2.71 -6.47
CA TRP A 173 -1.35 -2.32 -7.34
C TRP A 173 -0.39 -1.29 -6.74
N GLY A 174 -0.77 -0.61 -5.64
CA GLY A 174 -0.02 0.54 -5.16
C GLY A 174 -0.85 1.68 -4.58
N GLN A 175 -0.18 2.81 -4.44
CA GLN A 175 -0.76 4.09 -4.06
C GLN A 175 -0.33 5.15 -5.07
N ARG A 176 -1.22 6.08 -5.36
CA ARG A 176 -0.96 7.28 -6.14
C ARG A 176 -1.38 8.50 -5.36
N VAL A 177 -0.45 9.42 -5.19
CA VAL A 177 -0.67 10.68 -4.47
C VAL A 177 0.07 11.82 -5.17
N ASP A 178 -0.26 13.04 -4.78
CA ASP A 178 0.48 14.21 -5.21
C ASP A 178 1.94 14.17 -4.71
N GLN A 179 2.86 14.47 -5.62
CA GLN A 179 4.29 14.39 -5.34
C GLN A 179 4.72 15.40 -4.28
N GLU A 180 4.26 16.64 -4.40
CA GLU A 180 4.59 17.72 -3.47
C GLU A 180 4.06 17.42 -2.07
N TYR A 181 2.78 17.00 -1.96
CA TYR A 181 2.20 16.53 -0.70
C TYR A 181 3.08 15.48 -0.01
N PHE A 182 3.46 14.42 -0.74
CA PHE A 182 4.19 13.31 -0.12
C PHE A 182 5.59 13.75 0.33
N THR A 183 6.29 14.56 -0.48
CA THR A 183 7.64 15.01 -0.15
C THR A 183 7.69 16.05 0.96
N ASP A 184 6.69 16.93 1.04
CA ASP A 184 6.61 17.96 2.08
C ASP A 184 6.23 17.33 3.43
N ALA A 185 5.50 16.21 3.42
CA ALA A 185 5.07 15.49 4.61
C ALA A 185 6.04 14.39 5.08
N LEU A 186 7.26 14.26 4.53
CA LEU A 186 8.16 13.14 4.86
C LEU A 186 8.52 13.02 6.34
N ASP A 187 8.52 14.14 7.07
CA ASP A 187 8.82 14.20 8.51
C ASP A 187 7.57 14.11 9.40
N GLU A 188 6.37 14.11 8.80
CA GLU A 188 5.12 14.05 9.56
C GLU A 188 4.94 12.69 10.24
N GLU A 189 4.18 12.71 11.33
CA GLU A 189 3.87 11.47 12.03
C GLU A 189 2.97 10.57 11.17
N ASN A 190 1.97 11.16 10.54
CA ASN A 190 0.98 10.48 9.71
C ASN A 190 0.92 11.13 8.33
N LEU A 191 1.26 10.38 7.28
CA LEU A 191 0.98 10.80 5.90
C LEU A 191 -0.47 10.42 5.58
N HIS A 192 -1.42 11.21 6.08
CA HIS A 192 -2.87 10.94 6.03
C HIS A 192 -3.36 10.33 4.71
N ILE A 193 -3.16 11.00 3.56
CA ILE A 193 -3.65 10.51 2.25
C ILE A 193 -3.01 9.16 1.92
N TYR A 194 -1.69 9.03 2.05
CA TYR A 194 -1.00 7.77 1.80
C TYR A 194 -1.49 6.64 2.73
N LEU A 195 -1.74 6.93 4.01
CA LEU A 195 -2.26 5.93 4.95
C LEU A 195 -3.67 5.47 4.57
N HIS A 196 -4.53 6.38 4.09
CA HIS A 196 -5.82 6.05 3.51
C HIS A 196 -5.66 5.12 2.29
N GLU A 197 -4.80 5.49 1.33
CA GLU A 197 -4.59 4.69 0.11
C GLU A 197 -4.01 3.29 0.39
N VAL A 198 -3.19 3.14 1.44
CA VAL A 198 -2.71 1.81 1.89
C VAL A 198 -3.85 0.97 2.48
N GLY A 199 -4.89 1.58 3.03
CA GLY A 199 -6.08 0.84 3.48
C GLY A 199 -6.74 0.07 2.34
N HIS A 200 -6.81 0.66 1.14
CA HIS A 200 -7.29 -0.01 -0.08
C HIS A 200 -6.39 -1.18 -0.50
N THR A 201 -5.09 -1.13 -0.24
CA THR A 201 -4.20 -2.28 -0.44
C THR A 201 -4.65 -3.48 0.38
N PHE A 202 -5.24 -3.27 1.56
CA PHE A 202 -5.83 -4.32 2.39
C PHE A 202 -7.30 -4.62 2.08
N GLY A 203 -7.82 -4.10 0.96
CA GLY A 203 -9.19 -4.35 0.50
C GLY A 203 -10.27 -3.58 1.24
N LEU A 204 -9.91 -2.57 2.03
CA LEU A 204 -10.88 -1.70 2.70
C LEU A 204 -11.48 -0.72 1.71
N ASP A 205 -12.80 -0.55 1.72
CA ASP A 205 -13.50 0.38 0.85
C ASP A 205 -13.43 1.83 1.34
N ASP A 206 -13.72 2.74 0.42
CA ASP A 206 -14.06 4.12 0.71
C ASP A 206 -15.45 4.24 1.36
N PHE A 207 -15.64 5.30 2.15
CA PHE A 207 -16.91 5.59 2.84
C PHE A 207 -17.43 6.98 2.48
N TYR A 208 -17.79 7.21 1.20
CA TYR A 208 -18.23 8.51 0.71
C TYR A 208 -19.69 8.86 1.03
N ASP A 209 -20.59 7.88 0.93
CA ASP A 209 -22.04 8.08 0.95
C ASP A 209 -22.74 7.34 2.10
N TRP A 210 -21.97 6.59 2.90
CA TRP A 210 -22.49 5.86 4.05
C TRP A 210 -21.43 5.72 5.15
N THR A 211 -21.87 5.44 6.38
CA THR A 211 -20.98 5.08 7.48
C THR A 211 -21.62 3.97 8.33
N PRO A 212 -20.82 3.07 8.92
CA PRO A 212 -21.32 2.02 9.80
C PRO A 212 -21.90 2.61 11.09
N THR A 213 -22.87 1.91 11.66
CA THR A 213 -23.68 2.39 12.79
C THR A 213 -22.86 2.50 14.07
N GLY A 214 -22.92 3.66 14.72
CA GLY A 214 -22.35 3.86 16.06
C GLY A 214 -20.83 4.05 16.09
N VAL A 215 -20.20 4.23 14.93
CA VAL A 215 -18.77 4.55 14.79
C VAL A 215 -18.61 5.78 13.90
N GLY A 216 -17.56 6.56 14.15
CA GLY A 216 -17.26 7.76 13.37
C GLY A 216 -15.81 8.18 13.60
N GLY A 217 -15.25 8.92 12.63
CA GLY A 217 -13.85 9.34 12.65
C GLY A 217 -12.92 8.16 12.48
N PHE A 218 -12.62 7.80 11.24
CA PHE A 218 -11.71 6.71 10.89
C PHE A 218 -11.12 6.98 9.51
N ILE A 219 -9.90 6.51 9.25
CA ILE A 219 -9.11 6.99 8.10
C ILE A 219 -9.74 6.62 6.76
N MET A 220 -10.43 5.47 6.68
CA MET A 220 -11.12 5.05 5.45
C MET A 220 -12.37 5.88 5.11
N ASN A 221 -12.88 6.65 6.06
CA ASN A 221 -13.83 7.73 5.77
C ASN A 221 -13.02 9.01 5.55
N ALA A 222 -12.64 9.24 4.29
CA ALA A 222 -11.70 10.27 3.87
C ALA A 222 -12.01 11.64 4.51
N GLY A 223 -11.01 12.21 5.18
CA GLY A 223 -11.13 13.51 5.86
C GLY A 223 -11.78 13.48 7.24
N SER A 224 -12.33 12.34 7.70
CA SER A 224 -12.92 12.22 9.04
C SER A 224 -11.90 11.94 10.15
N ALA A 225 -10.71 11.42 9.79
CA ALA A 225 -9.55 11.24 10.65
C ALA A 225 -8.27 11.43 9.83
N THR A 226 -7.17 11.82 10.47
CA THR A 226 -5.86 12.02 9.82
C THR A 226 -4.86 10.91 10.13
N GLU A 227 -5.29 9.87 10.85
CA GLU A 227 -4.48 8.75 11.31
C GLU A 227 -5.31 7.46 11.41
N ILE A 228 -4.63 6.31 11.41
CA ILE A 228 -5.27 5.00 11.60
C ILE A 228 -5.86 4.95 13.01
N THR A 229 -7.18 4.81 13.08
CA THR A 229 -7.92 4.74 14.35
C THR A 229 -8.11 3.31 14.84
N GLU A 230 -8.68 3.16 16.04
CA GLU A 230 -9.04 1.84 16.55
C GLU A 230 -10.06 1.14 15.63
N PHE A 231 -10.98 1.87 14.99
CA PHE A 231 -11.94 1.26 14.08
C PHE A 231 -11.25 0.73 12.80
N ASP A 232 -10.33 1.50 12.20
CA ASP A 232 -9.54 1.05 11.05
C ASP A 232 -8.73 -0.21 11.35
N LYS A 233 -8.12 -0.25 12.54
CA LYS A 233 -7.43 -1.43 13.06
C LYS A 233 -8.35 -2.64 13.16
N TRP A 234 -9.59 -2.47 13.64
CA TRP A 234 -10.54 -3.57 13.68
C TRP A 234 -11.03 -3.98 12.30
N MET A 235 -11.20 -3.05 11.35
CA MET A 235 -11.56 -3.37 9.97
C MET A 235 -10.49 -4.26 9.30
N VAL A 236 -9.20 -3.89 9.38
CA VAL A 236 -8.13 -4.71 8.78
C VAL A 236 -7.97 -6.08 9.46
N ARG A 237 -8.18 -6.15 10.78
CA ARG A 237 -8.18 -7.41 11.54
C ARG A 237 -9.37 -8.30 11.17
N ASP A 238 -10.52 -7.70 10.91
CA ASP A 238 -11.72 -8.42 10.51
C ASP A 238 -11.61 -8.95 9.08
N PHE A 239 -11.00 -8.18 8.17
CA PHE A 239 -10.65 -8.67 6.84
C PHE A 239 -9.73 -9.89 6.93
N TRP A 240 -8.64 -9.79 7.72
CA TRP A 240 -7.74 -10.93 7.97
C TRP A 240 -8.49 -12.15 8.50
N ARG A 241 -9.43 -11.98 9.45
CA ARG A 241 -10.24 -13.07 10.01
C ARG A 241 -10.99 -13.85 8.92
N HIS A 242 -11.46 -13.20 7.88
CA HIS A 242 -12.20 -13.85 6.79
C HIS A 242 -11.30 -14.57 5.78
N ILE A 243 -10.05 -14.14 5.60
CA ILE A 243 -9.17 -14.67 4.55
C ILE A 243 -8.05 -15.58 5.07
N LYS A 244 -7.75 -15.57 6.38
CA LYS A 244 -6.62 -16.31 6.96
C LYS A 244 -6.64 -17.82 6.69
N SER A 245 -7.81 -18.42 6.51
CA SER A 245 -7.95 -19.86 6.24
C SER A 245 -7.31 -20.27 4.92
N ARG A 246 -7.15 -19.34 3.97
CA ARG A 246 -6.38 -19.53 2.72
C ARG A 246 -4.92 -19.92 3.01
N TYR A 247 -4.42 -19.57 4.19
CA TYR A 247 -3.05 -19.77 4.65
C TYR A 247 -2.91 -20.88 5.69
N GLY A 248 -3.97 -21.65 5.95
CA GLY A 248 -3.95 -22.77 6.89
C GLY A 248 -4.13 -22.38 8.36
N TYR A 249 -4.76 -21.23 8.63
CA TYR A 249 -5.03 -20.72 9.97
C TYR A 249 -6.49 -20.86 10.41
#